data_AF-A0A7S4YFA4-F1
#
_entry.id   AF-A0A7S4YFA4-F1
#
_cell.length_a   1.000
_cell.length_b   1.000
_cell.length_c   1.000
_cell.angle_alpha   90.00
_cell.angle_beta   90.00
_cell.angle_gamma   90.00
#
_symmetry.space_group_name_H-M   'P 1'
#
loop_
_entity.id
_entity.type
_entity.pdbx_description
1 polymer ?
#
loop_
_entity_poly.entity_id
_entity_poly.type
_entity_poly.pdbx_seq_one_letter_code
_entity_poly.pdbx_strand_id
1 'polypeptide(L)'
;YSMVPRGTDPHQYDPKPNDTQAVEKADLVFYNGLNLETGKGWFDKLIKNSRKEDSTFMVSQGVTPIHLSEKGKESEEDPHAWLNIQNGIIYAQNIEKELSKKDPQHKEDYQKNLKAYTDKLQQLDTEAKAKIATIPEEDRILVTSEGAFKYFSKQYGLTAEYIWEINTDNQ
;
A
#
# COMPACT_ATOMS: atom_id res chain seq x y z
N TYR A 1 1.28 -16.74 0.62
CA TYR A 1 1.62 -16.55 2.05
C TYR A 1 1.45 -15.07 2.37
N SER A 2 0.91 -14.70 3.53
CA SER A 2 0.80 -13.30 3.97
C SER A 2 1.48 -13.19 5.32
N MET A 3 2.37 -12.21 5.48
CA MET A 3 3.21 -12.07 6.67
C MET A 3 2.46 -11.40 7.82
N VAL A 4 2.17 -10.10 7.67
CA VAL A 4 1.50 -9.31 8.69
C VAL A 4 0.06 -9.82 8.87
N PRO A 5 -0.32 -10.32 10.06
CA PRO A 5 -1.67 -10.81 10.30
C PRO A 5 -2.71 -9.68 10.22
N ARG A 6 -3.96 -10.05 9.91
CA ARG A 6 -5.07 -9.09 9.92
C ARG A 6 -5.21 -8.45 11.30
N GLY A 7 -5.34 -7.12 11.32
CA GLY A 7 -5.45 -6.33 12.54
C GLY A 7 -4.11 -6.02 13.23
N THR A 8 -2.99 -6.40 12.62
CA THR A 8 -1.64 -6.03 13.08
C THR A 8 -1.11 -4.86 12.25
N ASP A 9 -0.39 -3.96 12.90
CA ASP A 9 0.30 -2.84 12.26
C ASP A 9 1.47 -3.34 11.38
N PRO A 10 1.49 -3.04 10.06
CA PRO A 10 2.60 -3.41 9.17
C PRO A 10 3.82 -2.49 9.28
N HIS A 11 3.72 -1.30 9.90
CA HIS A 11 4.85 -0.39 10.06
C HIS A 11 5.96 -1.02 10.89
N GLN A 12 5.55 -1.72 11.95
CA GLN A 12 6.43 -2.42 12.88
C GLN A 12 5.97 -3.86 13.06
N TYR A 13 6.54 -4.75 12.28
CA TYR A 13 6.31 -6.17 12.40
C TYR A 13 7.60 -6.88 12.81
N ASP A 14 7.48 -7.90 13.67
CA ASP A 14 8.58 -8.80 14.01
C ASP A 14 8.40 -10.13 13.26
N PRO A 15 9.16 -10.37 12.17
CA PRO A 15 9.02 -11.58 11.36
C PRO A 15 9.22 -12.85 12.18
N LYS A 16 8.26 -13.77 12.08
CA LYS A 16 8.31 -15.07 12.73
C LYS A 16 9.18 -16.04 11.93
N PRO A 17 9.67 -17.16 12.52
CA PRO A 17 10.45 -18.15 11.79
C PRO A 17 9.77 -18.68 10.51
N ASN A 18 8.43 -18.81 10.52
CA ASN A 18 7.66 -19.22 9.34
C ASN A 18 7.66 -18.16 8.24
N ASP A 19 7.75 -16.87 8.59
CA ASP A 19 7.83 -15.79 7.62
C ASP A 19 9.15 -15.85 6.86
N THR A 20 10.26 -16.02 7.57
CA THR A 20 11.59 -16.22 6.97
C THR A 20 11.62 -17.42 6.04
N GLN A 21 11.10 -18.57 6.49
CA GLN A 21 11.05 -19.76 5.64
C GLN A 21 10.16 -19.57 4.40
N ALA A 22 9.07 -18.82 4.52
CA ALA A 22 8.20 -18.51 3.39
C ALA A 22 8.90 -17.60 2.39
N VAL A 23 9.61 -16.57 2.85
CA VAL A 23 10.37 -15.65 2.00
C VAL A 23 11.53 -16.36 1.31
N GLU A 24 12.31 -17.19 2.01
CA GLU A 24 13.40 -17.99 1.42
C GLU A 24 12.92 -18.87 0.25
N LYS A 25 11.69 -19.41 0.35
CA LYS A 25 11.09 -20.25 -0.68
C LYS A 25 10.30 -19.45 -1.74
N ALA A 26 10.08 -18.16 -1.53
CA ALA A 26 9.23 -17.37 -2.40
C ALA A 26 9.90 -17.11 -3.77
N ASP A 27 9.12 -17.29 -4.82
CA ASP A 27 9.51 -16.91 -6.19
C ASP A 27 9.40 -15.42 -6.46
N LEU A 28 8.47 -14.77 -5.77
CA LEU A 28 8.15 -13.35 -5.80
C LEU A 28 7.75 -12.92 -4.38
N VAL A 29 8.22 -11.74 -3.97
CA VAL A 29 7.82 -11.05 -2.74
C VAL A 29 7.30 -9.69 -3.13
N PHE A 30 6.08 -9.34 -2.69
CA PHE A 30 5.47 -8.04 -2.92
C PHE A 30 5.41 -7.27 -1.62
N TYR A 31 5.75 -5.99 -1.66
CA TYR A 31 5.70 -5.07 -0.51
C TYR A 31 5.22 -3.69 -0.95
N ASN A 32 4.71 -2.92 0.00
CA ASN A 32 4.13 -1.60 -0.27
C ASN A 32 5.20 -0.59 -0.67
N GLY A 33 6.28 -0.49 0.11
CA GLY A 33 7.21 0.63 -0.01
C GLY A 33 6.59 1.92 0.54
N LEU A 34 7.00 3.07 -0.01
CA LEU A 34 6.55 4.39 0.45
C LEU A 34 6.70 4.59 1.97
N ASN A 35 7.79 4.09 2.55
CA ASN A 35 8.06 4.14 4.00
C ASN A 35 7.12 3.28 4.89
N LEU A 36 6.38 2.30 4.36
CA LEU A 36 5.52 1.44 5.19
C LEU A 36 6.34 0.47 6.04
N GLU A 37 7.04 -0.48 5.41
CA GLU A 37 7.69 -1.60 6.09
C GLU A 37 9.08 -1.27 6.67
N THR A 38 9.28 -0.05 7.18
CA THR A 38 10.59 0.50 7.56
C THR A 38 10.86 0.51 9.06
N GLY A 39 9.86 0.24 9.91
CA GLY A 39 10.02 0.24 11.37
C GLY A 39 11.11 -0.73 11.83
N LYS A 40 12.12 -0.21 12.55
CA LYS A 40 13.35 -0.94 12.92
C LYS A 40 14.06 -1.66 11.74
N GLY A 41 13.76 -1.28 10.49
CA GLY A 41 14.24 -1.91 9.26
C GLY A 41 13.84 -3.37 9.12
N TRP A 42 12.65 -3.77 9.61
CA TRP A 42 12.26 -5.18 9.70
C TRP A 42 12.23 -5.88 8.34
N PHE A 43 11.70 -5.22 7.31
CA PHE A 43 11.57 -5.82 5.99
C PHE A 43 12.92 -5.94 5.29
N ASP A 44 13.74 -4.87 5.30
CA ASP A 44 15.09 -4.90 4.73
C ASP A 44 15.96 -5.99 5.35
N LYS A 45 15.92 -6.14 6.67
CA LYS A 45 16.62 -7.22 7.39
C LYS A 45 16.16 -8.59 6.93
N LEU A 46 14.85 -8.79 6.79
CA LEU A 46 14.27 -10.06 6.35
C LEU A 46 14.69 -10.42 4.93
N ILE A 47 14.55 -9.49 3.98
CA ILE A 47 14.87 -9.72 2.57
C ILE A 47 16.35 -10.00 2.40
N LYS A 48 17.22 -9.24 3.08
CA LYS A 48 18.68 -9.44 3.07
C LYS A 48 19.08 -10.79 3.66
N ASN A 49 18.51 -11.17 4.80
CA ASN A 49 18.82 -12.45 5.43
C ASN A 49 18.34 -13.64 4.58
N SER A 50 17.23 -13.48 3.87
CA SER A 50 16.66 -14.50 2.99
C SER A 50 17.26 -14.53 1.59
N ARG A 51 18.13 -13.54 1.25
CA ARG A 51 18.75 -13.36 -0.08
C ARG A 51 17.70 -13.26 -1.21
N LYS A 52 16.69 -12.42 -1.01
CA LYS A 52 15.53 -12.25 -1.91
C LYS A 52 15.40 -10.88 -2.56
N GLU A 53 16.47 -10.09 -2.54
CA GLU A 53 16.51 -8.74 -3.11
C GLU A 53 16.02 -8.74 -4.58
N ASP A 54 16.54 -9.65 -5.41
CA ASP A 54 16.19 -9.75 -6.84
C ASP A 54 14.79 -10.34 -7.10
N SER A 55 14.09 -10.80 -6.05
CA SER A 55 12.73 -11.35 -6.13
C SER A 55 11.72 -10.50 -5.37
N THR A 56 12.08 -9.27 -4.98
CA THR A 56 11.24 -8.38 -4.17
C THR A 56 10.82 -7.16 -4.99
N PHE A 57 9.50 -6.88 -5.00
CA PHE A 57 8.91 -5.89 -5.90
C PHE A 57 7.95 -4.95 -5.16
N MET A 58 8.17 -3.64 -5.34
CA MET A 58 7.37 -2.58 -4.74
C MET A 58 6.07 -2.40 -5.53
N VAL A 59 4.92 -2.67 -4.92
CA VAL A 59 3.63 -2.58 -5.62
C VAL A 59 3.15 -1.15 -5.81
N SER A 60 3.66 -0.20 -5.02
CA SER A 60 3.36 1.24 -5.15
C SER A 60 4.15 1.95 -6.26
N GLN A 61 5.04 1.26 -6.97
CA GLN A 61 5.86 1.84 -8.03
C GLN A 61 5.00 2.58 -9.06
N GLY A 62 5.26 3.89 -9.25
CA GLY A 62 4.51 4.74 -10.18
C GLY A 62 3.38 5.55 -9.55
N VAL A 63 3.09 5.36 -8.26
CA VAL A 63 2.28 6.30 -7.48
C VAL A 63 3.03 7.62 -7.33
N THR A 64 2.33 8.75 -7.43
CA THR A 64 2.87 10.05 -7.02
C THR A 64 2.83 10.15 -5.50
N PRO A 65 3.99 10.21 -4.81
CA PRO A 65 4.02 10.21 -3.36
C PRO A 65 3.42 11.50 -2.78
N ILE A 66 2.72 11.34 -1.65
CA ILE A 66 2.44 12.42 -0.70
C ILE A 66 3.47 12.29 0.41
N HIS A 67 3.99 13.41 0.91
CA HIS A 67 4.99 13.41 1.97
C HIS A 67 4.34 13.74 3.33
N LEU A 68 5.06 13.47 4.41
CA LEU A 68 4.67 13.89 5.74
C LEU A 68 4.74 15.42 5.90
N SER A 69 3.95 15.94 6.82
CA SER A 69 3.88 17.35 7.22
C SER A 69 4.53 17.63 8.57
N GLU A 70 4.81 16.58 9.35
CA GLU A 70 5.52 16.69 10.62
C GLU A 70 6.90 17.32 10.40
N LYS A 71 7.23 18.31 11.23
CA LYS A 71 8.48 19.05 11.13
C LYS A 71 9.69 18.12 11.28
N GLY A 72 10.57 18.13 10.30
CA GLY A 72 11.76 17.27 10.25
C GLY A 72 11.53 15.93 9.53
N LYS A 73 10.30 15.63 9.07
CA LYS A 73 9.95 14.43 8.30
C LYS A 73 9.38 14.77 6.92
N GLU A 74 9.48 16.00 6.45
CA GLU A 74 8.83 16.46 5.22
C GLU A 74 9.39 15.81 3.94
N SER A 75 10.53 15.12 4.04
CA SER A 75 11.09 14.28 2.97
C SER A 75 10.63 12.83 3.03
N GLU A 76 9.94 12.41 4.09
CA GLU A 76 9.44 11.05 4.24
C GLU A 76 8.10 10.89 3.53
N GLU A 77 7.92 9.75 2.87
CA GLU A 77 6.72 9.42 2.12
C GLU A 77 5.62 8.92 3.07
N ASP A 78 4.37 9.31 2.79
CA ASP A 78 3.18 8.72 3.40
C ASP A 78 2.88 7.38 2.69
N PRO A 79 2.84 6.25 3.42
CA PRO A 79 2.70 4.94 2.81
C PRO A 79 1.29 4.60 2.36
N HIS A 80 0.26 5.33 2.80
CA HIS A 80 -1.15 4.95 2.71
C HIS A 80 -1.77 5.18 1.33
N ALA A 81 -0.96 5.03 0.28
CA ALA A 81 -1.34 5.27 -1.10
C ALA A 81 -2.53 4.43 -1.55
N TRP A 82 -2.68 3.20 -1.04
CA TRP A 82 -3.76 2.29 -1.41
C TRP A 82 -5.16 2.80 -1.05
N LEU A 83 -5.30 3.78 -0.14
CA LEU A 83 -6.59 4.37 0.21
C LEU A 83 -7.16 5.26 -0.91
N ASN A 84 -6.36 5.66 -1.90
CA ASN A 84 -6.88 6.12 -3.18
C ASN A 84 -7.09 4.90 -4.10
N ILE A 85 -8.33 4.64 -4.51
CA ILE A 85 -8.68 3.47 -5.32
C ILE A 85 -7.93 3.45 -6.66
N GLN A 86 -7.60 4.62 -7.23
CA GLN A 86 -6.80 4.71 -8.45
C GLN A 86 -5.37 4.21 -8.25
N ASN A 87 -4.79 4.40 -7.06
CA ASN A 87 -3.50 3.79 -6.73
C ASN A 87 -3.63 2.27 -6.58
N GLY A 88 -4.77 1.76 -6.10
CA GLY A 88 -5.06 0.32 -6.10
C GLY A 88 -5.00 -0.32 -7.50
N ILE A 89 -5.35 0.43 -8.54
CA ILE A 89 -5.19 -0.01 -9.95
C ILE A 89 -3.70 -0.13 -10.30
N ILE A 90 -2.87 0.86 -9.92
CA ILE A 90 -1.42 0.83 -10.11
C ILE A 90 -0.80 -0.39 -9.40
N TYR A 91 -1.25 -0.68 -8.17
CA TYR A 91 -0.78 -1.85 -7.40
C TYR A 91 -1.09 -3.14 -8.13
N ALA A 92 -2.33 -3.30 -8.61
CA ALA A 92 -2.74 -4.49 -9.35
C ALA A 92 -1.94 -4.67 -10.65
N GLN A 93 -1.67 -3.57 -11.38
CA GLN A 93 -0.86 -3.58 -12.59
C GLN A 93 0.59 -4.01 -12.33
N ASN A 94 1.19 -3.52 -11.24
CA ASN A 94 2.56 -3.91 -10.87
C ASN A 94 2.64 -5.39 -10.48
N ILE A 95 1.65 -5.90 -9.74
CA ILE A 95 1.59 -7.33 -9.37
C ILE A 95 1.42 -8.20 -10.63
N GLU A 96 0.48 -7.87 -11.52
CA GLU A 96 0.27 -8.59 -12.77
C GLU A 96 1.54 -8.63 -13.61
N LYS A 97 2.22 -7.49 -13.73
CA LYS A 97 3.46 -7.38 -14.51
C LYS A 97 4.53 -8.36 -14.04
N GLU A 98 4.77 -8.45 -12.73
CA GLU A 98 5.80 -9.36 -12.20
C GLU A 98 5.36 -10.82 -12.21
N LEU A 99 4.07 -11.11 -11.99
CA LEU A 99 3.51 -12.45 -12.19
C LEU A 99 3.69 -12.92 -13.64
N SER A 100 3.30 -12.11 -14.61
CA SER A 100 3.41 -12.41 -16.05
C SER A 100 4.85 -12.57 -16.54
N LYS A 101 5.81 -11.90 -15.90
CA LYS A 101 7.25 -12.09 -16.20
C LYS A 101 7.78 -13.40 -15.62
N LYS A 102 7.41 -13.72 -14.38
CA LYS A 102 7.90 -14.91 -13.66
C LYS A 102 7.25 -16.19 -14.18
N ASP A 103 5.98 -16.12 -14.56
CA ASP A 103 5.18 -17.23 -15.07
C ASP A 103 4.49 -16.86 -16.39
N PRO A 104 5.24 -16.82 -17.50
CA PRO A 104 4.72 -16.40 -18.80
C PRO A 104 3.69 -17.36 -19.38
N GLN A 105 3.60 -18.60 -18.89
CA GLN A 105 2.61 -19.58 -19.36
C GLN A 105 1.19 -19.19 -18.97
N HIS A 106 1.02 -18.46 -17.85
CA HIS A 106 -0.27 -18.02 -17.33
C HIS A 106 -0.53 -16.51 -17.54
N LYS A 107 0.30 -15.86 -18.37
CA LYS A 107 0.22 -14.41 -18.63
C LYS A 107 -1.19 -13.95 -19.05
N GLU A 108 -1.84 -14.67 -19.96
CA GLU A 108 -3.18 -14.31 -20.44
C GLU A 108 -4.22 -14.36 -19.32
N ASP A 109 -4.11 -15.34 -18.40
CA ASP A 109 -4.98 -15.44 -17.24
C ASP A 109 -4.76 -14.28 -16.27
N TYR A 110 -3.51 -13.90 -16.00
CA TYR A 110 -3.21 -12.73 -15.15
C TYR A 110 -3.75 -11.44 -15.75
N GLN A 111 -3.60 -11.23 -17.06
CA GLN A 111 -4.12 -10.05 -17.75
C GLN A 111 -5.65 -9.99 -17.73
N LYS A 112 -6.31 -11.12 -17.92
CA LYS A 112 -7.76 -11.24 -17.81
C LYS A 112 -8.24 -10.92 -16.38
N ASN A 113 -7.56 -11.46 -15.38
CA ASN A 113 -7.87 -11.22 -13.97
C ASN A 113 -7.62 -9.75 -13.58
N LEU A 114 -6.52 -9.16 -14.06
CA LEU A 114 -6.22 -7.75 -13.88
C LEU A 114 -7.36 -6.89 -14.42
N LYS A 115 -7.76 -7.10 -15.69
CA LYS A 115 -8.85 -6.33 -16.30
C LYS A 115 -10.15 -6.41 -15.49
N ALA A 116 -10.54 -7.64 -15.12
CA ALA A 116 -11.74 -7.86 -14.32
C ALA A 116 -11.67 -7.19 -12.93
N TYR A 117 -10.49 -7.12 -12.32
CA TYR A 117 -10.30 -6.48 -11.03
C TYR A 117 -10.24 -4.95 -11.13
N THR A 118 -9.51 -4.40 -12.11
CA THR A 118 -9.41 -2.95 -12.31
C THR A 118 -10.73 -2.34 -12.75
N ASP A 119 -11.58 -3.09 -13.47
CA ASP A 119 -12.95 -2.65 -13.78
C ASP A 119 -13.79 -2.45 -12.51
N LYS A 120 -13.66 -3.38 -11.54
CA LYS A 120 -14.33 -3.25 -10.23
C LYS A 120 -13.81 -2.06 -9.44
N LEU A 121 -12.49 -1.84 -9.45
CA LEU A 121 -11.88 -0.69 -8.78
C LEU A 121 -12.32 0.62 -9.44
N GLN A 122 -12.39 0.67 -10.76
CA GLN A 122 -12.84 1.86 -11.48
C GLN A 122 -14.31 2.17 -11.17
N GLN A 123 -15.17 1.15 -11.12
CA GLN A 123 -16.55 1.31 -10.70
C GLN A 123 -16.64 1.81 -9.25
N LEU A 124 -15.87 1.23 -8.34
CA LEU A 124 -15.84 1.63 -6.93
C LEU A 124 -15.37 3.08 -6.75
N ASP A 125 -14.34 3.51 -7.50
CA ASP A 125 -13.86 4.91 -7.48
C ASP A 125 -14.94 5.89 -7.95
N THR A 126 -15.68 5.55 -9.00
CA THR A 126 -16.81 6.35 -9.49
C THR A 126 -17.93 6.42 -8.46
N GLU A 127 -18.30 5.29 -7.85
CA GLU A 127 -19.32 5.24 -6.81
C GLU A 127 -18.91 6.02 -5.55
N ALA A 128 -17.65 5.91 -5.13
CA ALA A 128 -17.11 6.64 -3.98
C ALA A 128 -17.18 8.16 -4.21
N LYS A 129 -16.74 8.64 -5.38
CA LYS A 129 -16.86 10.05 -5.77
C LYS A 129 -18.30 10.54 -5.74
N ALA A 130 -19.22 9.77 -6.33
CA ALA A 130 -20.63 10.13 -6.37
C ALA A 130 -21.25 10.21 -4.96
N LYS A 131 -20.94 9.25 -4.08
CA LYS A 131 -21.44 9.23 -2.70
C LYS A 131 -20.86 10.37 -1.86
N ILE A 132 -19.58 10.68 -2.00
CA ILE A 132 -18.95 11.75 -1.23
C ILE A 132 -19.44 13.12 -1.71
N ALA A 133 -19.71 13.27 -3.01
CA ALA A 133 -20.29 14.48 -3.57
C ALA A 133 -21.69 14.80 -3.04
N THR A 134 -22.43 13.84 -2.45
CA THR A 134 -23.73 14.11 -1.81
C THR A 134 -23.61 14.78 -0.43
N ILE A 135 -22.40 14.77 0.16
CA ILE A 135 -22.14 15.42 1.45
C ILE A 135 -21.85 16.91 1.17
N PRO A 136 -22.47 17.87 1.89
CA PRO A 136 -22.12 19.29 1.80
C PRO A 136 -20.63 19.51 2.03
N GLU A 137 -20.01 20.45 1.30
CA GLU A 137 -18.54 20.64 1.34
C GLU A 137 -18.04 20.98 2.75
N GLU A 138 -18.82 21.75 3.51
CA GLU A 138 -18.56 22.12 4.89
C GLU A 138 -18.54 20.93 5.86
N ASP A 139 -19.19 19.83 5.51
CA ASP A 139 -19.32 18.61 6.33
C ASP A 139 -18.33 17.51 5.90
N ARG A 140 -17.50 17.74 4.87
CA ARG A 140 -16.52 16.75 4.37
C ARG A 140 -15.25 16.70 5.22
N ILE A 141 -15.42 16.54 6.53
CA ILE A 141 -14.34 16.41 7.51
C ILE A 141 -14.28 14.97 8.00
N LEU A 142 -13.16 14.29 7.75
CA LEU A 142 -12.90 12.94 8.21
C LEU A 142 -11.92 12.98 9.39
N VAL A 143 -12.42 12.66 10.59
CA VAL A 143 -11.61 12.59 11.81
C VAL A 143 -11.25 11.13 12.10
N THR A 144 -9.96 10.84 12.22
CA THR A 144 -9.43 9.49 12.47
C THR A 144 -8.33 9.50 13.53
N SER A 145 -7.91 8.34 14.02
CA SER A 145 -6.81 8.28 15.00
C SER A 145 -5.46 8.59 14.33
N GLU A 146 -5.14 7.84 13.27
CA GLU A 146 -3.94 8.03 12.44
C GLU A 146 -4.25 8.84 11.19
N GLY A 147 -3.33 9.71 10.78
CA GLY A 147 -3.38 10.53 9.57
C GLY A 147 -3.27 9.78 8.24
N ALA A 148 -3.71 8.52 8.18
CA ALA A 148 -3.57 7.63 7.03
C ALA A 148 -4.34 8.09 5.78
N PHE A 149 -5.33 8.97 5.93
CA PHE A 149 -6.30 9.27 4.86
C PHE A 149 -5.88 10.38 3.88
N LYS A 150 -4.59 10.76 3.79
CA LYS A 150 -4.17 11.85 2.88
C LYS A 150 -4.48 11.59 1.41
N TYR A 151 -4.17 10.39 0.90
CA TYR A 151 -4.45 10.03 -0.49
C TYR A 151 -5.96 9.97 -0.79
N PHE A 152 -6.74 9.41 0.15
CA PHE A 152 -8.19 9.37 0.07
C PHE A 152 -8.78 10.79 0.02
N SER A 153 -8.38 11.63 0.95
CA SER A 153 -8.87 13.01 1.10
C SER A 153 -8.56 13.85 -0.13
N LYS A 154 -7.33 13.73 -0.66
CA LYS A 154 -6.94 14.37 -1.93
C LYS A 154 -7.78 13.89 -3.12
N GLN A 155 -8.08 12.60 -3.20
CA GLN A 155 -8.82 12.02 -4.32
C GLN A 155 -10.31 12.38 -4.28
N TYR A 156 -10.91 12.41 -3.08
CA TYR A 156 -12.35 12.51 -2.92
C TYR A 156 -12.83 13.86 -2.35
N GLY A 157 -11.93 14.82 -2.13
CA GLY A 157 -12.28 16.18 -1.72
C GLY A 157 -12.77 16.26 -0.27
N LEU A 158 -12.07 15.60 0.65
CA LEU A 158 -12.30 15.74 2.08
C LEU A 158 -11.13 16.47 2.74
N THR A 159 -11.39 17.03 3.90
CA THR A 159 -10.37 17.42 4.88
C THR A 159 -10.16 16.24 5.84
N ALA A 160 -8.93 15.76 6.00
CA ALA A 160 -8.59 14.74 7.00
C ALA A 160 -7.96 15.39 8.23
N GLU A 161 -8.51 15.08 9.39
CA GLU A 161 -8.01 15.45 10.71
C GLU A 161 -7.61 14.17 11.47
N TYR A 162 -6.58 14.27 12.31
CA TYR A 162 -6.02 13.11 13.01
C TYR A 162 -5.39 13.46 14.36
N ILE A 163 -5.18 12.44 15.20
CA ILE A 163 -4.51 12.59 16.50
C ILE A 163 -2.99 12.49 16.34
N TRP A 164 -2.51 11.54 15.52
CA TRP A 164 -1.10 11.41 15.15
C TRP A 164 -0.97 11.17 13.65
N GLU A 165 0.13 11.63 13.05
CA GLU A 165 0.24 11.67 11.59
C GLU A 165 0.51 10.29 10.97
N ILE A 166 1.42 9.53 11.55
CA ILE A 166 1.84 8.20 11.06
C ILE A 166 2.33 7.36 12.24
N ASN A 167 2.06 6.05 12.22
CA ASN A 167 2.63 5.12 13.18
C ASN A 167 4.15 5.00 12.96
N THR A 168 4.95 5.56 13.87
CA THR A 168 6.43 5.43 13.89
C THR A 168 6.93 5.23 15.33
N ASP A 169 8.17 4.76 15.50
CA ASP A 169 8.84 4.27 16.74
C ASP A 169 8.78 5.17 17.99
N ASN A 170 8.16 6.34 17.96
CA ASN A 170 8.12 7.30 19.08
C ASN A 170 6.81 7.31 19.87
N GLN A 171 6.13 6.18 20.01
CA GLN A 171 5.12 5.98 21.07
C GLN A 171 5.69 5.16 22.22
#